data_AF-A0A078HL25-F1
#
_entry.id   AF-A0A078HL25-F1
#
_cell.length_a   1.000
_cell.length_b   1.000
_cell.length_c   1.000
_cell.angle_alpha   90.00
_cell.angle_beta   90.00
_cell.angle_gamma   90.00
#
_symmetry.space_group_name_H-M   'P 1'
#
loop_
_entity.id
_entity.type
_entity.pdbx_description
1 polymer ?
#
loop_
_entity_poly.entity_id
_entity_poly.type
_entity_poly.pdbx_seq_one_letter_code
_entity_poly.pdbx_strand_id
1 'polypeptide(L)'
;MGFGQANTSILSQLAAAGSVKRVFAHCLDNVNGGGIFAVGEVESPVVKTTPLVPNQVHYNVILKGIDVDGDPVDLPPSIASFGGNGGTIIDSGTTLAYLPANLYNSLLKKITTRQPVKLHMVQETFACFSFTLNTDKAFPVVNLHFEDNLKMSVYPHDYLFSLRKDLYCFGWQSGGLTNQDGSDVILLGDLVLSNKLVVYDLDNEVVGWAEHNCSSSIKVKDGSGAVFSVEANNLIASSSSSSSSLLLHFHISWRRSRGKQTCKEWTTSAYL
;
A
#
# COMPACT_ATOMS: atom_id res chain seq x y z
N MET A 1 4.26 -6.45 12.21
CA MET A 1 3.89 -5.56 13.34
C MET A 1 2.59 -4.87 13.03
N GLY A 2 1.72 -4.67 14.01
CA GLY A 2 0.44 -3.99 13.81
C GLY A 2 0.55 -2.48 14.07
N PHE A 3 0.54 -1.69 13.00
CA PHE A 3 0.29 -0.24 13.05
C PHE A 3 -1.19 -0.01 12.73
N GLY A 4 -2.09 -0.66 13.48
CA GLY A 4 -3.54 -0.43 13.33
C GLY A 4 -3.99 0.78 14.14
N GLN A 5 -5.26 1.16 13.98
CA GLN A 5 -5.85 2.32 14.67
C GLN A 5 -6.15 2.10 16.16
N ALA A 6 -6.04 0.86 16.65
CA ALA A 6 -6.32 0.53 18.04
C ALA A 6 -5.32 1.19 19.02
N ASN A 7 -5.78 1.49 20.23
CA ASN A 7 -4.93 2.04 21.31
C ASN A 7 -3.81 1.06 21.74
N THR A 8 -3.98 -0.23 21.46
CA THR A 8 -2.97 -1.27 21.72
C THR A 8 -1.92 -1.38 20.60
N SER A 9 -2.03 -0.61 19.51
CA SER A 9 -1.01 -0.62 18.46
C SER A 9 0.30 -0.02 18.95
N ILE A 10 1.41 -0.40 18.31
CA ILE A 10 2.75 0.10 18.69
C ILE A 10 2.84 1.62 18.56
N LEU A 11 2.23 2.19 17.51
CA LEU A 11 2.20 3.64 17.30
C LEU A 11 1.45 4.36 18.41
N SER A 12 0.27 3.86 18.78
CA SER A 12 -0.54 4.44 19.86
C SER A 12 0.19 4.41 21.20
N GLN A 13 0.91 3.32 21.50
CA GLN A 13 1.70 3.19 22.73
C GLN A 13 2.92 4.14 22.74
N LEU A 14 3.64 4.27 21.63
CA LEU A 14 4.77 5.20 21.52
C LEU A 14 4.32 6.66 21.63
N ALA A 15 3.17 6.99 21.06
CA ALA A 15 2.58 8.32 21.17
C ALA A 15 2.11 8.62 22.60
N ALA A 16 1.47 7.66 23.27
CA ALA A 16 1.06 7.80 24.66
C ALA A 16 2.25 7.99 25.63
N ALA A 17 3.42 7.45 25.28
CA ALA A 17 4.67 7.69 26.02
C ALA A 17 5.29 9.08 25.77
N GLY A 18 4.72 9.88 24.86
CA GLY A 18 5.22 11.21 24.49
C GLY A 18 6.44 11.20 23.56
N SER A 19 6.78 10.04 22.99
CA SER A 19 8.01 9.87 22.19
C SER A 19 7.84 10.32 20.75
N VAL A 20 6.63 10.20 20.19
CA VAL A 20 6.33 10.45 18.77
C VAL A 20 4.90 10.96 18.61
N LYS A 21 4.61 11.61 17.48
CA LYS A 21 3.23 11.86 17.03
C LYS A 21 2.61 10.58 16.48
N ARG A 22 1.29 10.52 16.31
CA ARG A 22 0.62 9.35 15.69
C ARG A 22 0.69 9.44 14.17
N VAL A 23 1.89 9.65 13.66
CA VAL A 23 2.20 9.78 12.23
C VAL A 23 3.27 8.76 11.87
N PHE A 24 3.07 8.04 10.78
CA PHE A 24 4.06 7.12 10.23
C PHE A 24 3.94 7.06 8.71
N ALA A 25 4.99 6.56 8.06
CA ALA A 25 5.03 6.41 6.62
C ALA A 25 5.76 5.14 6.21
N HIS A 26 5.41 4.65 5.02
CA HIS A 26 6.17 3.61 4.35
C HIS A 26 6.34 3.90 2.86
N CYS A 27 7.39 3.34 2.28
CA CYS A 27 7.59 3.28 0.83
C CYS A 27 8.14 1.90 0.50
N LEU A 28 7.42 1.10 -0.28
CA LEU A 28 7.78 -0.29 -0.57
C LEU A 28 8.36 -0.41 -1.99
N ASP A 29 9.53 -1.05 -2.10
CA ASP A 29 10.18 -1.36 -3.39
C ASP A 29 9.78 -2.78 -3.82
N ASN A 30 8.97 -2.90 -4.87
CA ASN A 30 8.54 -4.19 -5.43
C ASN A 30 9.50 -4.74 -6.51
N VAL A 31 10.55 -4.02 -6.87
CA VAL A 31 11.56 -4.41 -7.85
C VAL A 31 12.74 -5.11 -7.17
N ASN A 32 13.34 -4.44 -6.18
CA ASN A 32 14.51 -4.94 -5.46
C ASN A 32 14.15 -5.54 -4.09
N GLY A 33 12.94 -5.27 -3.59
CA GLY A 33 12.53 -5.59 -2.23
C GLY A 33 13.01 -4.55 -1.21
N GLY A 34 12.40 -4.55 -0.03
CA GLY A 34 12.72 -3.60 1.03
C GLY A 34 11.99 -2.26 0.84
N GLY A 35 12.62 -1.18 1.31
CA GLY A 35 12.07 0.17 1.23
C GLY A 35 12.23 0.94 2.55
N ILE A 36 11.42 1.98 2.72
CA ILE A 36 11.47 2.87 3.87
C ILE A 36 10.30 2.59 4.80
N PHE A 37 10.56 2.61 6.10
CA PHE A 37 9.55 2.73 7.14
C PHE A 37 9.99 3.81 8.12
N ALA A 38 9.12 4.74 8.45
CA ALA A 38 9.44 5.84 9.36
C ALA A 38 8.26 6.16 10.29
N VAL A 39 8.57 6.51 11.53
CA VAL A 39 7.62 7.06 12.51
C VAL A 39 7.99 8.51 12.74
N GLY A 40 7.00 9.41 12.67
CA GLY A 40 7.20 10.85 12.68
C GLY A 40 6.57 11.54 11.47
N GLU A 41 6.62 12.86 11.45
CA GLU A 41 6.04 13.67 10.38
C GLU A 41 6.94 13.68 9.16
N VAL A 42 6.42 13.29 7.99
CA VAL A 42 7.17 13.40 6.74
C VAL A 42 7.21 14.88 6.31
N GLU A 43 8.40 15.45 6.28
CA GLU A 43 8.62 16.83 5.83
C GLU A 43 8.85 16.89 4.31
N SER A 44 9.51 15.87 3.74
CA SER A 44 9.76 15.82 2.30
C SER A 44 9.89 14.38 1.79
N PRO A 45 9.30 14.03 0.63
CA PRO A 45 8.42 14.87 -0.19
C PRO A 45 7.06 15.13 0.49
N VAL A 46 6.44 16.26 0.17
CA VAL A 46 5.08 16.58 0.62
C VAL A 46 4.08 15.70 -0.14
N VAL A 47 3.18 15.05 0.59
CA VAL A 47 2.12 14.23 0.00
C VAL A 47 0.79 14.97 0.01
N LYS A 48 -0.06 14.68 -0.97
CA LYS A 48 -1.48 15.05 -0.90
C LYS A 48 -2.23 13.98 -0.13
N THR A 49 -3.28 14.38 0.57
CA THR A 49 -4.02 13.52 1.50
C THR A 49 -5.49 13.42 1.12
N THR A 50 -6.14 12.38 1.64
CA THR A 50 -7.58 12.17 1.67
C THR A 50 -7.98 11.81 3.11
N PRO A 51 -9.22 12.13 3.54
CA PRO A 51 -9.69 11.76 4.86
C PRO A 51 -9.75 10.24 5.04
N LEU A 52 -9.40 9.78 6.24
CA LEU A 52 -9.76 8.47 6.73
C LEU A 52 -11.23 8.48 7.15
N VAL A 53 -11.92 7.37 6.93
CA VAL A 53 -13.30 7.19 7.41
C VAL A 53 -13.25 6.97 8.93
N PRO A 54 -13.91 7.82 9.73
CA PRO A 54 -13.89 7.69 11.19
C PRO A 54 -14.54 6.40 11.68
N ASN A 55 -14.15 5.96 12.89
CA ASN A 55 -14.71 4.80 13.59
C ASN A 55 -14.60 3.47 12.84
N GLN A 56 -13.61 3.33 11.95
CA GLN A 56 -13.30 2.08 11.24
C GLN A 56 -12.14 1.34 11.90
N VAL A 57 -12.16 0.01 11.82
CA VAL A 57 -11.08 -0.84 12.38
C VAL A 57 -9.80 -0.76 11.55
N HIS A 58 -9.94 -0.58 10.23
CA HIS A 58 -8.84 -0.50 9.27
C HIS A 58 -8.68 0.93 8.75
N TYR A 59 -7.63 1.18 7.96
CA TYR A 59 -7.45 2.45 7.26
C TYR A 59 -8.38 2.53 6.06
N ASN A 60 -9.63 2.91 6.32
CA ASN A 60 -10.65 3.05 5.32
C ASN A 60 -10.59 4.46 4.70
N VAL A 61 -10.69 4.53 3.37
CA VAL A 61 -10.81 5.76 2.58
C VAL A 61 -11.97 5.64 1.61
N ILE A 62 -12.45 6.79 1.12
CA ILE A 62 -13.54 6.85 0.14
C ILE A 62 -12.96 6.89 -1.27
N LEU A 63 -13.23 5.85 -2.05
CA LEU A 63 -12.93 5.79 -3.47
C LEU A 63 -14.13 6.32 -4.27
N LYS A 64 -13.91 7.35 -5.08
CA LYS A 64 -14.95 8.01 -5.89
C LYS A 64 -15.02 7.48 -7.31
N GLY A 65 -13.95 6.89 -7.84
CA GLY A 65 -13.96 6.36 -9.19
C GLY A 65 -12.69 5.60 -9.54
N ILE A 66 -12.79 4.85 -10.64
CA ILE A 66 -11.68 4.13 -11.25
C ILE A 66 -11.73 4.38 -12.75
N ASP A 67 -10.56 4.56 -13.39
CA ASP A 67 -10.44 4.55 -14.85
C ASP A 67 -9.24 3.73 -15.33
N VAL A 68 -9.30 3.30 -16.58
CA VAL A 68 -8.20 2.64 -17.30
C VAL A 68 -7.82 3.52 -18.48
N ASP A 69 -6.67 4.19 -18.41
CA ASP A 69 -6.23 5.23 -19.36
C ASP A 69 -7.33 6.28 -19.65
N GLY A 70 -8.02 6.75 -18.60
CA GLY A 70 -9.08 7.75 -18.71
C GLY A 70 -10.45 7.18 -19.12
N ASP A 71 -10.57 5.87 -19.39
CA ASP A 71 -11.84 5.21 -19.66
C ASP A 71 -12.47 4.71 -18.33
N PRO A 72 -13.58 5.30 -17.85
CA PRO A 72 -14.14 5.01 -16.53
C PRO A 72 -14.58 3.55 -16.36
N VAL A 73 -14.51 3.04 -15.12
CA VAL A 73 -15.04 1.74 -14.71
C VAL A 73 -16.16 1.93 -13.71
N ASP A 74 -17.26 1.19 -13.88
CA ASP A 74 -18.39 1.24 -12.97
C ASP A 74 -17.98 0.78 -11.57
N LEU A 75 -18.08 1.69 -10.60
CA LEU A 75 -17.81 1.43 -9.20
C LEU A 75 -19.12 1.10 -8.48
N PRO A 76 -19.19 0.02 -7.67
CA PRO A 76 -20.37 -0.27 -6.88
C PRO A 76 -20.76 0.91 -5.96
N PRO A 77 -22.04 1.32 -5.92
CA PRO A 77 -22.47 2.45 -5.10
C PRO A 77 -22.17 2.28 -3.60
N SER A 78 -22.11 1.04 -3.12
CA SER A 78 -21.72 0.64 -1.76
C SER A 78 -20.30 1.09 -1.39
N ILE A 79 -19.40 1.25 -2.36
CA ILE A 79 -18.01 1.67 -2.14
C ILE A 79 -17.86 3.20 -2.20
N ALA A 80 -18.69 3.87 -3.00
CA ALA A 80 -18.57 5.30 -3.29
C ALA A 80 -19.25 6.23 -2.25
N SER A 81 -20.01 5.66 -1.32
CA SER A 81 -20.88 6.40 -0.40
C SER A 81 -20.24 6.66 0.97
N PHE A 82 -20.45 7.88 1.50
CA PHE A 82 -20.00 8.29 2.83
C PHE A 82 -20.98 7.75 3.89
N GLY A 83 -20.46 7.08 4.93
CA GLY A 83 -21.28 6.53 6.02
C GLY A 83 -22.00 5.21 5.70
N GLY A 84 -21.79 4.63 4.50
CA GLY A 84 -22.05 3.21 4.28
C GLY A 84 -20.99 2.36 4.99
N ASN A 85 -21.31 1.11 5.35
CA ASN A 85 -20.28 0.25 5.93
C ASN A 85 -19.23 -0.17 4.88
N GLY A 86 -19.54 -0.11 3.57
CA GLY A 86 -18.60 -0.37 2.48
C GLY A 86 -17.41 0.61 2.44
N GLY A 87 -16.41 0.32 1.60
CA GLY A 87 -15.28 1.24 1.45
C GLY A 87 -14.02 0.62 0.85
N THR A 88 -12.94 1.40 0.88
CA THR A 88 -11.61 0.97 0.39
C THR A 88 -10.62 0.96 1.54
N ILE A 89 -10.02 -0.20 1.82
CA ILE A 89 -9.00 -0.38 2.86
C ILE A 89 -7.61 -0.24 2.25
N ILE A 90 -6.76 0.55 2.89
CA ILE A 90 -5.32 0.61 2.61
C ILE A 90 -4.59 -0.36 3.55
N ASP A 91 -4.01 -1.43 3.02
CA ASP A 91 -3.39 -2.49 3.83
C ASP A 91 -2.07 -3.01 3.25
N SER A 92 -0.96 -2.45 3.72
CA SER A 92 0.40 -2.94 3.40
C SER A 92 0.70 -4.33 3.97
N GLY A 93 -0.12 -4.85 4.90
CA GLY A 93 -0.04 -6.20 5.44
C GLY A 93 -0.43 -7.26 4.42
N THR A 94 -1.31 -6.93 3.48
CA THR A 94 -1.74 -7.81 2.39
C THR A 94 -0.90 -7.57 1.13
N THR A 95 -0.68 -8.60 0.30
CA THR A 95 0.10 -8.43 -0.94
C THR A 95 -0.78 -8.02 -2.14
N LEU A 96 -1.87 -8.74 -2.36
CA LEU A 96 -2.75 -8.53 -3.52
C LEU A 96 -3.83 -7.49 -3.22
N ALA A 97 -4.43 -6.94 -4.27
CA ALA A 97 -5.70 -6.23 -4.11
C ALA A 97 -6.88 -7.20 -4.20
N TYR A 98 -7.93 -6.97 -3.42
CA TYR A 98 -9.16 -7.75 -3.45
C TYR A 98 -10.32 -6.85 -3.84
N LEU A 99 -11.03 -7.26 -4.89
CA LEU A 99 -12.09 -6.48 -5.51
C LEU A 99 -13.40 -7.27 -5.52
N PRO A 100 -14.56 -6.60 -5.44
CA PRO A 100 -15.84 -7.22 -5.75
C PRO A 100 -15.84 -7.83 -7.15
N ALA A 101 -16.49 -8.98 -7.32
CA ALA A 101 -16.39 -9.79 -8.55
C ALA A 101 -16.73 -9.00 -9.83
N ASN A 102 -17.79 -8.18 -9.79
CA ASN A 102 -18.20 -7.38 -10.95
C ASN A 102 -17.16 -6.32 -11.32
N LEU A 103 -16.56 -5.67 -10.31
CA LEU A 103 -15.51 -4.68 -10.51
C LEU A 103 -14.24 -5.32 -11.06
N TYR A 104 -13.81 -6.44 -10.46
CA TYR A 104 -12.67 -7.24 -10.92
C TYR A 104 -12.80 -7.61 -12.40
N ASN A 105 -13.94 -8.21 -12.78
CA ASN A 105 -14.18 -8.64 -14.16
C ASN A 105 -14.17 -7.46 -15.15
N SER A 106 -14.77 -6.33 -14.76
CA SER A 106 -14.84 -5.12 -15.60
C SER A 106 -13.46 -4.49 -15.81
N LEU A 107 -12.65 -4.42 -14.75
CA LEU A 107 -11.28 -3.92 -14.80
C LEU A 107 -10.38 -4.79 -15.69
N LEU A 108 -10.36 -6.11 -15.45
CA LEU A 108 -9.54 -7.03 -16.26
C LEU A 108 -9.97 -7.00 -17.72
N LYS A 109 -11.28 -6.93 -18.01
CA LYS A 109 -11.79 -6.81 -19.37
C LYS A 109 -11.29 -5.52 -20.04
N LYS A 110 -11.35 -4.38 -19.38
CA LYS A 110 -10.85 -3.11 -19.94
C LYS A 110 -9.35 -3.14 -20.21
N ILE A 111 -8.56 -3.64 -19.26
CA ILE A 111 -7.11 -3.80 -19.41
C ILE A 111 -6.77 -4.70 -20.61
N THR A 112 -7.40 -5.89 -20.68
CA THR A 112 -7.15 -6.86 -21.75
C THR A 112 -7.78 -6.49 -23.09
N THR A 113 -8.72 -5.54 -23.13
CA THR A 113 -9.20 -4.95 -24.39
C THR A 113 -8.15 -4.01 -24.98
N ARG A 114 -7.44 -3.25 -24.14
CA ARG A 114 -6.33 -2.38 -24.57
C ARG A 114 -5.12 -3.19 -25.02
N GLN A 115 -4.76 -4.22 -24.27
CA GLN A 115 -3.68 -5.15 -24.60
C GLN A 115 -4.19 -6.60 -24.59
N PRO A 116 -4.62 -7.12 -25.75
CA PRO A 116 -5.13 -8.48 -25.85
C PRO A 116 -4.09 -9.52 -25.43
N VAL A 117 -4.49 -10.38 -24.48
CA VAL A 117 -3.70 -11.51 -24.00
C VAL A 117 -4.59 -12.71 -23.69
N LYS A 118 -4.04 -13.92 -23.80
CA LYS A 118 -4.75 -15.15 -23.45
C LYS A 118 -4.57 -15.45 -21.96
N LEU A 119 -5.60 -15.10 -21.18
CA LEU A 119 -5.64 -15.41 -19.76
C LEU A 119 -5.83 -16.90 -19.51
N HIS A 120 -5.16 -17.42 -18.49
CA HIS A 120 -5.37 -18.74 -17.92
C HIS A 120 -5.13 -18.71 -16.42
N MET A 121 -5.78 -19.60 -15.69
CA MET A 121 -5.61 -19.69 -14.24
C MET A 121 -4.37 -20.51 -13.90
N VAL A 122 -3.55 -19.98 -12.99
CA VAL A 122 -2.38 -20.66 -12.41
C VAL A 122 -2.63 -20.86 -10.92
N GLN A 123 -2.37 -22.08 -10.43
CA GLN A 123 -2.61 -22.47 -9.03
C GLN A 123 -4.06 -22.19 -8.57
N GLU A 124 -5.03 -22.27 -9.49
CA GLU A 124 -6.45 -22.02 -9.25
C GLU A 124 -6.77 -20.61 -8.69
N THR A 125 -5.78 -19.72 -8.67
CA THR A 125 -5.84 -18.43 -7.95
C THR A 125 -5.52 -17.27 -8.87
N PHE A 126 -4.46 -17.37 -9.67
CA PHE A 126 -3.94 -16.21 -10.41
C PHE A 126 -4.38 -16.22 -11.87
N ALA A 127 -4.98 -15.11 -12.32
CA ALA A 127 -5.20 -14.85 -13.74
C ALA A 127 -3.87 -14.43 -14.39
N CYS A 128 -3.36 -15.28 -15.26
CA CYS A 128 -2.00 -15.16 -15.82
C CYS A 128 -1.99 -15.21 -17.34
N PHE A 129 -0.92 -14.70 -17.94
CA PHE A 129 -0.67 -14.73 -19.38
C PHE A 129 0.82 -14.74 -19.68
N SER A 130 1.16 -15.28 -20.85
CA SER A 130 2.54 -15.20 -21.35
C SER A 130 2.78 -13.86 -22.05
N PHE A 131 3.89 -13.21 -21.75
CA PHE A 131 4.26 -11.93 -22.33
C PHE A 131 5.78 -11.72 -22.32
N THR A 132 6.33 -11.23 -23.42
CA THR A 132 7.80 -11.08 -23.60
C THR A 132 8.25 -9.63 -23.78
N LEU A 133 7.31 -8.72 -24.03
CA LEU A 133 7.60 -7.30 -24.19
C LEU A 133 7.59 -6.59 -22.83
N ASN A 134 8.02 -5.32 -22.82
CA ASN A 134 7.95 -4.48 -21.63
C ASN A 134 6.47 -4.22 -21.27
N THR A 135 6.07 -4.61 -20.06
CA THR A 135 4.69 -4.49 -19.57
C THR A 135 4.24 -3.04 -19.40
N ASP A 136 5.10 -2.16 -18.88
CA ASP A 136 4.78 -0.75 -18.67
C ASP A 136 4.53 0.02 -19.97
N LYS A 137 5.11 -0.45 -21.09
CA LYS A 137 4.85 0.12 -22.42
C LYS A 137 3.62 -0.44 -23.09
N ALA A 138 3.19 -1.64 -22.72
CA ALA A 138 2.14 -2.38 -23.42
C ALA A 138 0.78 -2.29 -22.73
N PHE A 139 0.76 -2.20 -21.41
CA PHE A 139 -0.47 -2.24 -20.62
C PHE A 139 -0.85 -0.84 -20.11
N PRO A 140 -2.16 -0.56 -19.95
CA PRO A 140 -2.66 0.76 -19.55
C PRO A 140 -2.39 1.06 -18.08
N VAL A 141 -2.41 2.34 -17.71
CA VAL A 141 -2.39 2.78 -16.32
C VAL A 141 -3.81 2.72 -15.76
N VAL A 142 -3.96 2.22 -14.54
CA VAL A 142 -5.24 2.26 -13.82
C VAL A 142 -5.18 3.40 -12.81
N ASN A 143 -6.16 4.30 -12.83
CA ASN A 143 -6.23 5.41 -11.89
C ASN A 143 -7.36 5.18 -10.89
N LEU A 144 -7.04 5.32 -9.61
CA LEU A 144 -7.98 5.32 -8.50
C LEU A 144 -8.17 6.76 -8.02
N HIS A 145 -9.42 7.22 -7.97
CA HIS A 145 -9.78 8.60 -7.58
C HIS A 145 -10.45 8.59 -6.22
N PHE A 146 -9.95 9.40 -5.30
CA PHE A 146 -10.41 9.48 -3.92
C PHE A 146 -11.02 10.86 -3.63
N GLU A 147 -11.45 11.07 -2.39
CA GLU A 147 -11.84 12.40 -1.92
C GLU A 147 -10.68 13.42 -2.03
N ASP A 148 -11.05 14.70 -1.97
CA ASP A 148 -10.14 15.83 -2.13
C ASP A 148 -9.34 15.84 -3.44
N ASN A 149 -9.89 15.19 -4.47
CA ASN A 149 -9.28 15.01 -5.80
C ASN A 149 -7.90 14.33 -5.74
N LEU A 150 -7.65 13.52 -4.70
CA LEU A 150 -6.45 12.71 -4.63
C LEU A 150 -6.56 11.55 -5.62
N LYS A 151 -5.49 11.34 -6.40
CA LYS A 151 -5.40 10.28 -7.39
C LYS A 151 -4.24 9.34 -7.06
N MET A 152 -4.47 8.03 -7.17
CA MET A 152 -3.41 7.02 -7.16
C MET A 152 -3.32 6.38 -8.55
N SER A 153 -2.16 6.48 -9.20
CA SER A 153 -1.90 5.79 -10.45
C SER A 153 -1.25 4.44 -10.13
N VAL A 154 -1.84 3.37 -10.65
CA VAL A 154 -1.37 1.99 -10.50
C VAL A 154 -0.85 1.54 -11.85
N TYR A 155 0.47 1.51 -12.00
CA TYR A 155 1.15 1.18 -13.25
C TYR A 155 1.15 -0.33 -13.51
N PRO A 156 1.44 -0.80 -14.73
CA PRO A 156 1.50 -2.22 -15.01
C PRO A 156 2.43 -3.01 -14.08
N HIS A 157 3.59 -2.48 -13.70
CA HIS A 157 4.45 -3.11 -12.69
C HIS A 157 3.87 -3.12 -11.26
N ASP A 158 2.85 -2.32 -10.95
CA ASP A 158 2.15 -2.28 -9.66
C ASP A 158 0.93 -3.22 -9.62
N TYR A 159 0.41 -3.67 -10.77
CA TYR A 159 -0.71 -4.63 -10.82
C TYR A 159 -0.39 -5.93 -11.58
N LEU A 160 0.79 -6.07 -12.18
CA LEU A 160 1.29 -7.31 -12.77
C LEU A 160 2.55 -7.75 -12.04
N PHE A 161 2.61 -9.02 -11.66
CA PHE A 161 3.82 -9.62 -11.10
C PHE A 161 4.24 -10.84 -11.91
N SER A 162 5.56 -11.02 -12.05
CA SER A 162 6.14 -12.13 -12.79
C SER A 162 6.28 -13.36 -11.90
N LEU A 163 5.52 -14.43 -12.15
CA LEU A 163 5.70 -15.71 -11.46
C LEU A 163 6.97 -16.44 -11.90
N ARG A 164 7.28 -16.36 -13.20
CA ARG A 164 8.51 -16.87 -13.82
C ARG A 164 8.74 -16.14 -15.14
N LYS A 165 9.90 -16.37 -15.76
CA LYS A 165 10.25 -15.75 -17.05
C LYS A 165 9.07 -15.82 -18.03
N ASP A 166 8.73 -14.65 -18.58
CA ASP A 166 7.69 -14.41 -19.57
C ASP A 166 6.26 -14.82 -19.13
N LEU A 167 6.02 -15.06 -17.82
CA LEU A 167 4.70 -15.37 -17.27
C LEU A 167 4.31 -14.34 -16.20
N TYR A 168 3.34 -13.50 -16.56
CA TYR A 168 2.82 -12.43 -15.71
C TYR A 168 1.41 -12.76 -15.24
N CYS A 169 1.07 -12.27 -14.04
CA CYS A 169 -0.24 -12.46 -13.45
C CYS A 169 -0.74 -11.17 -12.81
N PHE A 170 -2.06 -11.01 -12.79
CA PHE A 170 -2.69 -9.89 -12.11
C PHE A 170 -2.53 -10.02 -10.60
N GLY A 171 -2.03 -8.95 -9.98
CA GLY A 171 -1.95 -8.75 -8.54
C GLY A 171 -3.30 -8.47 -7.87
N TRP A 172 -4.41 -8.69 -8.59
CA TRP A 172 -5.77 -8.45 -8.13
C TRP A 172 -6.53 -9.77 -8.09
N GLN A 173 -7.43 -9.89 -7.12
CA GLN A 173 -8.24 -11.07 -6.88
C GLN A 173 -9.72 -10.73 -6.83
N SER A 174 -10.53 -11.63 -7.37
CA SER A 174 -11.97 -11.63 -7.13
C SER A 174 -12.24 -12.27 -5.77
N GLY A 175 -12.97 -11.57 -4.91
CA GLY A 175 -13.28 -12.05 -3.56
C GLY A 175 -13.04 -10.99 -2.50
N GLY A 176 -13.53 -9.77 -2.76
CA GLY A 176 -13.55 -8.69 -1.78
C GLY A 176 -14.24 -9.09 -0.48
N LEU A 177 -13.90 -8.37 0.59
CA LEU A 177 -14.59 -8.53 1.88
C LEU A 177 -15.99 -7.92 1.75
N THR A 178 -16.92 -8.42 2.56
CA THR A 178 -18.20 -7.75 2.79
C THR A 178 -18.27 -7.38 4.26
N ASN A 179 -18.83 -6.21 4.56
CA ASN A 179 -19.11 -5.84 5.95
C ASN A 179 -20.31 -6.62 6.49
N GLN A 180 -20.61 -6.41 7.77
CA GLN A 180 -21.71 -7.08 8.48
C GLN A 180 -23.08 -6.86 7.81
N ASP A 181 -23.26 -5.76 7.09
CA ASP A 181 -24.48 -5.43 6.36
C ASP A 181 -24.48 -5.88 4.89
N GLY A 182 -23.45 -6.60 4.45
CA GLY A 182 -23.29 -7.06 3.07
C GLY A 182 -22.70 -6.03 2.10
N SER A 183 -22.30 -4.85 2.57
CA SER A 183 -21.66 -3.84 1.72
C SER A 183 -20.29 -4.29 1.23
N ASP A 184 -20.02 -4.07 -0.06
CA ASP A 184 -18.74 -4.39 -0.71
C ASP A 184 -17.55 -3.62 -0.11
N VAL A 185 -16.41 -4.29 -0.04
CA VAL A 185 -15.12 -3.71 0.36
C VAL A 185 -14.06 -4.00 -0.68
N ILE A 186 -13.28 -2.96 -1.00
CA ILE A 186 -12.01 -3.07 -1.71
C ILE A 186 -10.88 -3.11 -0.68
N LEU A 187 -9.90 -3.97 -0.90
CA LEU A 187 -8.64 -3.95 -0.15
C LEU A 187 -7.50 -3.69 -1.12
N LEU A 188 -6.73 -2.63 -0.89
CA LEU A 188 -5.52 -2.29 -1.65
C LEU A 188 -4.29 -2.78 -0.89
N GLY A 189 -3.69 -3.85 -1.42
CA GLY A 189 -2.49 -4.48 -0.88
C GLY A 189 -1.19 -3.80 -1.32
N ASP A 190 -0.06 -4.37 -0.87
CA ASP A 190 1.26 -3.79 -1.08
C ASP A 190 1.62 -3.55 -2.55
N LEU A 191 1.15 -4.40 -3.48
CA LEU A 191 1.45 -4.20 -4.90
C LEU A 191 0.92 -2.86 -5.41
N VAL A 192 -0.29 -2.47 -4.96
CA VAL A 192 -0.90 -1.18 -5.30
C VAL A 192 -0.19 -0.01 -4.61
N LEU A 193 0.29 -0.22 -3.39
CA LEU A 193 0.94 0.79 -2.56
C LEU A 193 2.45 0.94 -2.85
N SER A 194 3.03 0.03 -3.62
CA SER A 194 4.44 0.04 -3.97
C SER A 194 4.80 1.23 -4.85
N ASN A 195 6.08 1.61 -4.81
CA ASN A 195 6.64 2.77 -5.54
C ASN A 195 6.00 4.11 -5.17
N LYS A 196 5.34 4.15 -4.00
CA LYS A 196 4.67 5.33 -3.45
C LYS A 196 5.11 5.51 -2.01
N LEU A 197 5.38 6.75 -1.63
CA LEU A 197 5.49 7.12 -0.23
C LEU A 197 4.08 7.30 0.31
N VAL A 198 3.63 6.40 1.18
CA VAL A 198 2.32 6.46 1.83
C VAL A 198 2.50 6.97 3.26
N VAL A 199 1.79 8.04 3.60
CA VAL A 199 1.85 8.70 4.91
C VAL A 199 0.51 8.60 5.60
N TYR A 200 0.52 8.12 6.83
CA TYR A 200 -0.65 7.98 7.69
C TYR A 200 -0.51 9.00 8.81
N ASP A 201 -1.41 9.97 8.84
CA ASP A 201 -1.48 10.99 9.89
C ASP A 201 -2.76 10.79 10.68
N LEU A 202 -2.65 10.05 11.79
CA LEU A 202 -3.79 9.68 12.62
C LEU A 202 -4.18 10.78 13.60
N ASP A 203 -3.33 11.80 13.76
CA ASP A 203 -3.66 12.99 14.54
C ASP A 203 -4.62 13.90 13.76
N ASN A 204 -4.49 13.93 12.43
CA ASN A 204 -5.40 14.65 11.54
C ASN A 204 -6.44 13.75 10.83
N GLU A 205 -6.46 12.45 11.13
CA GLU A 205 -7.35 11.45 10.50
C GLU A 205 -7.29 11.46 8.96
N VAL A 206 -6.06 11.52 8.40
CA VAL A 206 -5.83 11.50 6.95
C VAL A 206 -4.78 10.48 6.56
N VAL A 207 -4.85 10.03 5.31
CA VAL A 207 -3.78 9.27 4.65
C VAL A 207 -3.46 9.93 3.32
N GLY A 208 -2.20 9.92 2.93
CA GLY A 208 -1.75 10.53 1.69
C GLY A 208 -0.66 9.74 1.01
N TRP A 209 -0.43 10.04 -0.26
CA TRP A 209 0.65 9.42 -1.01
C TRP A 209 1.23 10.33 -2.09
N ALA A 210 2.45 10.00 -2.49
CA ALA A 210 3.11 10.53 -3.67
C ALA A 210 3.94 9.44 -4.34
N GLU A 211 4.06 9.50 -5.66
CA GLU A 211 5.03 8.67 -6.39
C GLU A 211 6.42 8.94 -5.84
N HIS A 212 7.14 7.88 -5.49
CA HIS A 212 8.45 8.01 -4.87
C HIS A 212 9.34 6.82 -5.22
N ASN A 213 10.60 7.12 -5.53
CA ASN A 213 11.61 6.07 -5.63
C ASN A 213 11.94 5.60 -4.21
N CYS A 214 11.44 4.43 -3.81
CA CYS A 214 11.62 3.91 -2.47
C CYS A 214 13.06 3.52 -2.11
N SER A 215 14.01 3.60 -3.05
CA SER A 215 15.45 3.54 -2.78
C SER A 215 16.08 4.91 -2.44
N SER A 216 15.35 6.01 -2.62
CA SER A 216 15.79 7.37 -2.26
C SER A 216 15.47 7.71 -0.81
N SER A 217 16.04 8.79 -0.29
CA SER A 217 15.78 9.26 1.08
C SER A 217 14.48 10.06 1.19
N ILE A 218 13.81 9.97 2.33
CA ILE A 218 12.78 10.93 2.79
C ILE A 218 13.29 11.75 3.98
N LYS A 219 12.70 12.92 4.21
CA LYS A 219 12.95 13.72 5.42
C LYS A 219 11.81 13.56 6.41
N VAL A 220 12.16 13.24 7.66
CA VAL A 220 11.19 12.99 8.73
C VAL A 220 11.55 13.83 9.94
N LYS A 221 10.53 14.47 10.52
CA LYS A 221 10.61 15.23 11.76
C LYS A 221 10.19 14.36 12.94
N ASP A 222 11.04 14.31 13.97
CA ASP A 222 10.76 13.57 15.21
C ASP A 222 9.92 14.38 16.21
N GLY A 223 9.64 13.79 17.38
CA GLY A 223 8.89 14.45 18.46
C GLY A 223 9.57 15.69 19.04
N SER A 224 10.89 15.87 18.87
CA SER A 224 11.64 17.06 19.29
C SER A 224 11.60 18.19 18.26
N GLY A 225 11.14 17.90 17.05
CA GLY A 225 11.14 18.82 15.91
C GLY A 225 12.41 18.76 15.06
N ALA A 226 13.36 17.88 15.39
CA ALA A 226 14.57 17.65 14.60
C ALA A 226 14.26 16.84 13.34
N VAL A 227 14.97 17.15 12.25
CA VAL A 227 14.71 16.60 10.91
C VAL A 227 15.84 15.68 10.50
N PHE A 228 15.51 14.45 10.12
CA PHE A 228 16.46 13.41 9.75
C PHE A 228 16.14 12.85 8.35
N SER A 229 17.18 12.39 7.65
CA SER A 229 16.99 11.66 6.40
C SER A 229 16.90 10.16 6.68
N VAL A 230 15.85 9.53 6.15
CA VAL A 230 15.62 8.09 6.25
C VAL A 230 15.77 7.49 4.85
N GLU A 231 16.62 6.49 4.72
CA GLU A 231 16.93 5.80 3.46
C GLU A 231 16.54 4.33 3.56
N ALA A 232 16.30 3.66 2.43
CA ALA A 232 15.93 2.24 2.39
C ALA A 232 16.94 1.31 3.06
N ASN A 233 18.22 1.70 3.06
CA ASN A 233 19.32 0.94 3.66
C ASN A 233 19.71 1.43 5.06
N ASN A 234 19.15 2.55 5.52
CA ASN A 234 19.37 3.06 6.87
C ASN A 234 18.49 2.31 7.85
N LEU A 235 18.87 1.06 8.11
CA LEU A 235 18.79 0.52 9.45
C LEU A 235 19.80 1.34 10.26
N ILE A 236 19.36 2.40 10.93
CA ILE A 236 20.22 3.30 11.74
C ILE A 236 20.83 2.50 12.92
N ALA A 237 21.80 1.64 12.66
CA ALA A 237 22.63 1.03 13.71
C ALA A 237 23.00 2.13 14.70
N SER A 238 22.50 2.02 15.94
CA SER A 238 22.68 3.03 16.96
C SER A 238 24.18 3.21 17.19
N SER A 239 24.76 4.24 16.57
CA SER A 239 26.08 4.69 16.96
C SER A 239 25.93 5.30 18.34
N SER A 240 26.56 4.65 19.31
CA SER A 240 26.68 5.07 20.69
C SER A 240 27.18 6.52 20.79
N SER A 241 26.26 7.46 20.96
CA SER A 241 26.57 8.73 21.62
C SER A 241 25.33 9.23 22.33
N SER A 242 25.49 9.43 23.63
CA SER A 242 24.50 9.78 24.64
C SER A 242 23.62 10.98 24.26
N SER A 243 22.48 10.69 23.64
CA SER A 243 21.28 11.54 23.61
C SER A 243 20.09 10.60 23.49
N SER A 244 19.17 10.65 24.44
CA SER A 244 18.02 9.74 24.56
C SER A 244 17.00 9.90 23.41
N SER A 245 17.32 9.39 22.22
CA SER A 245 16.37 9.19 21.12
C SER A 245 16.18 7.70 20.91
N LEU A 246 15.00 7.18 21.26
CA LEU A 246 14.61 5.82 20.92
C LEU A 246 14.28 5.77 19.42
N LEU A 247 15.25 5.35 18.61
CA LEU A 247 15.03 4.97 17.22
C LEU A 247 14.73 3.46 17.16
N LEU A 248 13.48 3.09 16.87
CA LEU A 248 13.12 1.69 16.64
C LEU A 248 13.62 1.22 15.27
N HIS A 249 14.33 0.09 15.27
CA HIS A 249 14.88 -0.57 14.10
C HIS A 249 13.95 -1.65 13.59
N PHE A 250 13.56 -1.58 12.31
CA PHE A 250 12.76 -2.60 11.67
C PHE A 250 13.50 -3.19 10.47
N HIS A 251 13.81 -4.49 10.54
CA HIS A 251 14.31 -5.25 9.41
C HIS A 251 13.14 -5.82 8.61
N ILE A 252 13.03 -5.41 7.34
CA ILE A 252 12.15 -6.06 6.36
C ILE A 252 13.04 -6.93 5.47
N SER A 253 12.98 -8.25 5.66
CA SER A 253 13.71 -9.23 4.82
C SER A 253 12.71 -10.02 3.98
N TRP A 254 12.89 -10.00 2.66
CA TRP A 254 12.19 -10.89 1.73
C TRP A 254 13.05 -12.11 1.45
N ARG A 255 12.59 -13.32 1.81
CA ARG A 255 13.27 -14.56 1.45
C ARG A 255 12.56 -15.25 0.29
N ARG A 256 13.13 -15.13 -0.91
CA ARG A 256 12.62 -15.84 -2.11
C ARG A 256 12.96 -17.34 -2.01
N SER A 257 12.03 -18.12 -1.48
CA SER A 257 12.11 -19.59 -1.49
C SER A 257 11.55 -20.16 -2.80
N ARG A 258 12.27 -21.09 -3.42
CA ARG A 258 11.76 -21.83 -4.59
C ARG A 258 10.58 -22.71 -4.16
N GLY A 259 9.37 -22.29 -4.51
CA GLY A 259 8.25 -23.20 -4.74
C GLY A 259 7.29 -23.52 -3.58
N LYS A 260 7.30 -22.80 -2.45
CA LYS A 260 6.22 -22.86 -1.45
C LYS A 260 5.94 -21.47 -0.87
N GLN A 261 4.66 -21.19 -0.63
CA GLN A 261 4.17 -19.96 0.02
C GLN A 261 5.06 -19.58 1.20
N THR A 262 5.46 -18.31 1.26
CA THR A 262 6.20 -17.76 2.40
C THR A 262 5.31 -16.71 3.05
N CYS A 263 5.10 -16.84 4.35
CA CYS A 263 4.57 -15.77 5.19
C CYS A 263 5.55 -14.60 5.22
N LYS A 264 5.02 -13.37 5.28
CA LYS A 264 5.77 -12.17 5.69
C LYS A 264 6.30 -12.40 7.11
N GLU A 265 7.59 -12.64 7.29
CA GLU A 265 8.21 -12.65 8.63
C GLU A 265 8.71 -11.26 8.99
N TRP A 266 8.18 -10.71 10.08
CA TRP A 266 8.68 -9.50 10.71
C TRP A 266 9.69 -9.93 11.78
N THR A 267 10.99 -9.72 11.57
CA THR A 267 11.99 -9.96 12.61
C THR A 267 12.24 -8.68 13.41
N THR A 268 11.88 -8.71 14.70
CA THR A 268 12.23 -7.71 15.71
C THR A 268 13.57 -8.03 16.36
N SER A 269 14.46 -7.05 16.40
CA SER A 269 15.50 -6.98 17.43
C SER A 269 15.33 -5.66 18.17
N ALA A 270 14.80 -5.72 19.38
CA ALA A 270 14.86 -4.61 20.32
C ALA A 270 16.17 -4.76 21.09
N TYR A 271 17.11 -3.83 20.89
CA TYR A 271 18.23 -3.67 21.81
C TYR A 271 17.82 -2.59 22.82
N LEU A 272 17.72 -3.00 24.08
CA LEU A 272 17.57 -2.10 25.24
C LEU A 272 18.93 -1.47 25.57
#